data_AF-B7Q588-F1
#
_entry.id   AF-B7Q588-F1
#
_cell.length_a   1.000
_cell.length_b   1.000
_cell.length_c   1.000
_cell.angle_alpha   90.00
_cell.angle_beta   90.00
_cell.angle_gamma   90.00
#
_symmetry.space_group_name_H-M   'P 1'
#
loop_
_entity.id
_entity.type
_entity.pdbx_description
1 polymer ?
#
loop_
_entity_poly.entity_id
_entity_poly.type
_entity_poly.pdbx_seq_one_letter_code
_entity_poly.pdbx_strand_id
1 'polypeptide(L)'
;MDVSISTEHDAPYASFESTQSVTQSTLGVYIFHEKIMAASLICNGIFCRRLQATVLCQCYKALHVSVGDTVHAERTFTEADVETFAKLTGDTNPIHLDREYARRKHFQRRVVHGALINGIVSSVIGTKMPGPGSVVVRQLLDFPRPLFIGEPFRVTVKVTAVRKAIVNCTYECITTYGKKVMSGEVKLYLPQDQTNLDQ
;
A
#
# COMPACT_ATOMS: atom_id res chain seq x y z
N MET A 1 0.55 -0.52 -13.52
CA MET A 1 0.65 -0.32 -12.06
C MET A 1 2.13 -0.20 -11.79
N ASP A 2 2.66 1.01 -11.81
CA ASP A 2 4.10 1.21 -11.64
C ASP A 2 4.29 2.14 -10.45
N VAL A 3 4.81 1.57 -9.37
CA VAL A 3 5.13 2.27 -8.12
C VAL A 3 6.64 2.16 -7.97
N SER A 4 7.36 3.26 -8.19
CA SER A 4 8.80 3.34 -7.96
C SER A 4 9.06 3.46 -6.46
N ILE A 5 9.82 2.52 -5.90
CA ILE A 5 10.24 2.50 -4.49
C ILE A 5 11.70 2.96 -4.45
N SER A 6 11.98 4.05 -3.75
CA SER A 6 13.33 4.42 -3.32
C SER A 6 13.35 4.47 -1.80
N THR A 7 14.09 3.55 -1.18
CA THR A 7 14.42 3.63 0.24
C THR A 7 15.72 4.43 0.35
N GLU A 8 15.63 5.69 0.75
CA GLU A 8 16.84 6.46 1.10
C GLU A 8 17.20 6.12 2.54
N HIS A 9 18.31 5.39 2.71
CA HIS A 9 18.95 5.13 3.98
C HIS A 9 20.19 6.03 4.02
N ASP A 10 20.21 7.05 4.88
CA ASP A 10 21.38 7.93 5.03
C ASP A 10 22.54 7.14 5.66
N ALA A 11 23.40 6.56 4.82
CA ALA A 11 24.70 6.00 5.20
C ALA A 11 25.75 6.29 4.10
N PRO A 12 27.03 6.55 4.46
CA PRO A 12 27.97 7.25 3.59
C PRO A 12 28.64 6.36 2.52
N TYR A 13 28.76 6.94 1.31
CA TYR A 13 29.67 6.70 0.19
C TYR A 13 30.53 5.41 0.17
N ALA A 14 30.24 4.51 -0.77
CA ALA A 14 31.24 3.63 -1.40
C ALA A 14 30.80 3.27 -2.84
N SER A 15 31.80 3.11 -3.70
CA SER A 15 31.80 3.30 -5.15
C SER A 15 31.29 2.14 -6.01
N PHE A 16 31.14 2.51 -7.29
CA PHE A 16 30.55 1.88 -8.48
C PHE A 16 31.32 0.69 -9.10
N GLU A 17 30.70 0.15 -10.17
CA GLU A 17 31.09 -0.91 -11.14
C GLU A 17 30.55 -2.32 -10.79
N SER A 18 29.95 -3.11 -11.69
CA SER A 18 30.10 -3.21 -13.15
C SER A 18 28.83 -3.76 -13.86
N THR A 19 28.72 -3.39 -15.13
CA THR A 19 27.81 -3.86 -16.20
C THR A 19 27.71 -5.37 -16.42
N GLN A 20 26.54 -5.87 -16.88
CA GLN A 20 26.44 -6.66 -18.12
C GLN A 20 24.98 -6.88 -18.59
N SER A 21 24.82 -6.80 -19.90
CA SER A 21 23.61 -6.96 -20.71
C SER A 21 23.54 -8.35 -21.33
N VAL A 22 22.35 -8.97 -21.42
CA VAL A 22 22.06 -10.02 -22.43
C VAL A 22 20.61 -9.91 -22.91
N THR A 23 20.46 -10.06 -24.22
CA THR A 23 19.31 -9.81 -25.10
C THR A 23 18.48 -11.07 -25.44
N GLN A 24 17.23 -10.82 -25.91
CA GLN A 24 16.42 -11.63 -26.86
C GLN A 24 15.87 -12.98 -26.33
N SER A 25 14.69 -13.53 -26.72
CA SER A 25 13.70 -13.22 -27.77
C SER A 25 12.46 -14.13 -27.61
N THR A 26 11.28 -13.57 -27.87
CA THR A 26 10.02 -14.09 -28.47
C THR A 26 9.35 -15.46 -28.14
N LEU A 27 8.02 -15.34 -28.02
CA LEU A 27 6.91 -16.21 -28.49
C LEU A 27 6.46 -17.43 -27.64
N GLY A 28 5.17 -17.44 -27.29
CA GLY A 28 4.43 -18.66 -26.94
C GLY A 28 3.19 -18.42 -26.08
N VAL A 29 2.01 -18.34 -26.70
CA VAL A 29 0.69 -18.25 -26.07
C VAL A 29 0.00 -19.62 -26.14
N TYR A 30 -0.90 -19.89 -25.18
CA TYR A 30 -2.06 -20.81 -25.17
C TYR A 30 -2.02 -22.11 -24.31
N ILE A 31 -2.77 -22.04 -23.18
CA ILE A 31 -3.80 -22.96 -22.62
C ILE A 31 -3.47 -24.46 -22.46
N PHE A 32 -3.59 -25.03 -21.23
CA PHE A 32 -4.59 -26.08 -20.91
C PHE A 32 -4.67 -26.49 -19.43
N HIS A 33 -5.87 -26.99 -19.14
CA HIS A 33 -6.56 -27.36 -17.92
C HIS A 33 -5.97 -28.59 -17.19
N GLU A 34 -6.01 -28.56 -15.85
CA GLU A 34 -6.26 -29.68 -14.90
C GLU A 34 -6.24 -31.15 -15.42
N LYS A 35 -5.35 -32.00 -14.87
CA LYS A 35 -5.69 -33.21 -14.05
C LYS A 35 -4.53 -34.26 -13.97
N ILE A 36 -4.19 -34.61 -12.72
CA ILE A 36 -4.10 -35.99 -12.16
C ILE A 36 -2.79 -36.82 -12.32
N MET A 37 -2.26 -37.18 -11.13
CA MET A 37 -1.52 -38.39 -10.70
C MET A 37 -0.05 -38.53 -11.10
N ALA A 38 0.89 -38.36 -10.17
CA ALA A 38 1.31 -39.30 -9.10
C ALA A 38 2.37 -40.31 -9.57
N ALA A 39 3.61 -40.10 -9.11
CA ALA A 39 4.63 -41.13 -8.98
C ALA A 39 5.21 -41.06 -7.56
N SER A 40 5.21 -42.21 -6.92
CA SER A 40 5.34 -42.50 -5.49
C SER A 40 6.76 -42.40 -4.95
N LEU A 41 6.87 -41.87 -3.73
CA LEU A 41 7.94 -42.12 -2.77
C LEU A 41 7.61 -43.37 -1.93
N ILE A 42 8.60 -44.26 -1.79
CA ILE A 42 8.73 -45.33 -0.79
C ILE A 42 9.79 -44.79 0.20
N CYS A 43 9.80 -44.94 1.52
CA CYS A 43 8.93 -45.49 2.58
C CYS A 43 9.64 -45.21 3.93
N ASN A 44 8.93 -45.50 5.04
CA ASN A 44 9.34 -45.66 6.45
C ASN A 44 9.00 -44.44 7.32
N GLY A 45 7.76 -44.25 7.82
CA GLY A 45 7.07 -45.10 8.82
C GLY A 45 7.53 -44.66 10.22
N ILE A 46 6.75 -44.01 11.11
CA ILE A 46 5.51 -44.42 11.81
C ILE A 46 4.84 -43.12 12.31
N PHE A 47 3.79 -42.56 11.68
CA PHE A 47 2.34 -42.78 11.86
C PHE A 47 1.70 -42.25 13.18
N CYS A 48 0.97 -41.13 13.11
CA CYS A 48 -0.50 -41.10 13.37
C CYS A 48 -1.16 -39.73 13.06
N ARG A 49 -1.89 -39.68 11.92
CA ARG A 49 -3.21 -39.03 11.60
C ARG A 49 -3.58 -37.70 12.32
N ARG A 50 -3.91 -36.60 11.63
CA ARG A 50 -5.07 -36.42 10.72
C ARG A 50 -5.01 -35.08 9.93
N LEU A 51 -5.33 -35.18 8.63
CA LEU A 51 -6.06 -34.20 7.77
C LEU A 51 -5.45 -32.80 7.48
N GLN A 52 -4.92 -32.71 6.25
CA GLN A 52 -5.20 -31.66 5.26
C GLN A 52 -5.31 -30.22 5.76
N ALA A 53 -4.16 -29.56 5.84
CA ALA A 53 -4.12 -28.12 5.75
C ALA A 53 -2.81 -27.75 5.04
N THR A 54 -2.81 -27.80 3.70
CA THR A 54 -1.84 -27.03 2.91
C THR A 54 -2.25 -25.57 3.04
N VAL A 55 -2.13 -25.05 4.27
CA VAL A 55 -2.21 -23.62 4.58
C VAL A 55 -1.04 -23.02 3.83
N LEU A 56 -1.36 -22.00 3.04
CA LEU A 56 -0.43 -20.95 2.64
C LEU A 56 0.27 -20.45 3.90
N CYS A 57 1.32 -21.14 4.34
CA CYS A 57 2.25 -20.63 5.33
C CYS A 57 3.12 -19.62 4.58
N GLN A 58 2.50 -18.49 4.22
CA GLN A 58 3.23 -17.26 4.02
C GLN A 58 3.74 -16.90 5.40
N CYS A 59 4.92 -17.40 5.74
CA CYS A 59 5.68 -16.91 6.87
C CYS A 59 5.82 -15.41 6.66
N TYR A 60 5.05 -14.62 7.39
CA TYR A 60 5.18 -13.17 7.37
C TYR A 60 6.60 -12.88 7.85
N LYS A 61 7.49 -12.50 6.93
CA LYS A 61 8.77 -11.96 7.34
C LYS A 61 8.46 -10.72 8.17
N ALA A 62 8.85 -10.74 9.44
CA ALA A 62 8.75 -9.58 10.31
C ALA A 62 9.35 -8.38 9.56
N LEU A 63 8.50 -7.41 9.21
CA LEU A 63 8.97 -6.23 8.49
C LEU A 63 9.82 -5.43 9.49
N HIS A 64 11.12 -5.34 9.22
CA HIS A 64 12.01 -4.52 10.02
C HIS A 64 11.75 -3.06 9.67
N VAL A 65 11.18 -2.30 10.61
CA VAL A 65 10.81 -0.90 10.43
C VAL A 65 11.61 -0.06 11.41
N SER A 66 12.32 0.92 10.88
CA SER A 66 13.19 1.83 11.63
C SER A 66 12.65 3.26 11.59
N VAL A 67 12.97 4.04 12.62
CA VAL A 67 12.67 5.48 12.63
C VAL A 67 13.43 6.15 11.49
N GLY A 68 12.74 6.99 10.72
CA GLY A 68 13.30 7.63 9.53
C GLY A 68 12.89 6.98 8.22
N ASP A 69 12.52 5.70 8.24
CA ASP A 69 12.08 4.98 7.05
C ASP A 69 10.92 5.71 6.36
N THR A 70 11.04 5.86 5.05
CA THR A 70 10.08 6.60 4.23
C THR A 70 9.66 5.76 3.03
N VAL A 71 8.37 5.80 2.71
CA VAL A 71 7.81 5.18 1.50
C VAL A 71 6.90 6.17 0.79
N HIS A 72 6.87 6.06 -0.54
CA HIS A 72 6.03 6.93 -1.37
C HIS A 72 5.16 6.11 -2.32
N ALA A 73 4.02 6.68 -2.70
CA ALA A 73 3.19 6.16 -3.77
C ALA A 73 2.58 7.33 -4.55
N GLU A 74 2.48 7.18 -5.87
CA GLU A 74 1.86 8.18 -6.74
C GLU A 74 0.54 7.68 -7.29
N ARG A 75 -0.45 8.56 -7.36
CA ARG A 75 -1.79 8.26 -7.87
C ARG A 75 -2.41 9.46 -8.58
N THR A 76 -3.32 9.15 -9.49
CA THR A 76 -4.23 10.10 -10.14
C THR A 76 -5.62 9.49 -10.11
N PHE A 77 -6.57 10.15 -9.47
CA PHE A 77 -7.95 9.67 -9.44
C PHE A 77 -8.70 10.07 -10.69
N THR A 78 -9.42 9.10 -11.26
CA THR A 78 -10.32 9.28 -12.39
C THR A 78 -11.75 9.58 -11.92
N GLU A 79 -12.62 9.96 -12.86
CA GLU A 79 -14.05 10.13 -12.58
C GLU A 79 -14.70 8.81 -12.11
N ALA A 80 -14.31 7.68 -12.73
CA ALA A 80 -14.79 6.36 -12.37
C ALA A 80 -14.42 5.96 -10.93
N ASP A 81 -13.23 6.34 -10.45
CA ASP A 81 -12.84 6.08 -9.06
C ASP A 81 -13.73 6.82 -8.06
N VAL A 82 -14.00 8.11 -8.33
CA VAL A 82 -14.84 8.97 -7.50
C VAL A 82 -16.30 8.48 -7.49
N GLU A 83 -16.83 8.10 -8.66
CA GLU A 83 -18.17 7.53 -8.77
C GLU A 83 -18.29 6.18 -8.07
N THR A 84 -17.27 5.32 -8.19
CA THR A 84 -17.24 4.02 -7.51
C THR A 84 -17.20 4.21 -6.00
N PHE A 85 -16.40 5.15 -5.51
CA PHE A 85 -16.34 5.47 -4.09
C PHE A 85 -17.67 6.03 -3.55
N ALA A 86 -18.31 6.93 -4.31
CA ALA A 86 -19.63 7.46 -3.96
C ALA A 86 -20.69 6.35 -3.88
N LYS A 87 -20.69 5.40 -4.82
CA LYS A 87 -21.59 4.23 -4.79
C LYS A 87 -21.31 3.31 -3.60
N LEU A 88 -20.04 3.07 -3.28
CA LEU A 88 -19.63 2.21 -2.17
C LEU A 88 -20.00 2.80 -0.81
N THR A 89 -19.82 4.11 -0.64
CA THR A 89 -19.97 4.78 0.67
C THR A 89 -21.32 5.45 0.88
N GLY A 90 -22.06 5.71 -0.19
CA GLY A 90 -23.26 6.53 -0.17
C GLY A 90 -22.98 8.05 -0.15
N ASP A 91 -21.71 8.49 -0.13
CA ASP A 91 -21.36 9.90 -0.21
C ASP A 91 -21.56 10.45 -1.62
N THR A 92 -22.80 10.87 -1.87
CA THR A 92 -23.29 11.44 -3.11
C THR A 92 -23.28 12.97 -3.10
N ASN A 93 -22.45 13.59 -2.25
CA ASN A 93 -22.34 15.04 -2.22
C ASN A 93 -21.99 15.59 -3.61
N PRO A 94 -22.80 16.52 -4.18
CA PRO A 94 -22.64 16.98 -5.55
C PRO A 94 -21.33 17.70 -5.82
N ILE A 95 -20.59 18.13 -4.79
CA ILE A 95 -19.22 18.66 -4.95
C ILE A 95 -18.26 17.66 -5.63
N HIS A 96 -18.52 16.36 -5.46
CA HIS A 96 -17.71 15.27 -6.03
C HIS A 96 -18.21 14.83 -7.40
N LEU A 97 -19.51 14.99 -7.70
CA LEU A 97 -20.18 14.35 -8.82
C LEU A 97 -20.66 15.33 -9.90
N ASP A 98 -21.09 16.54 -9.52
CA ASP A 98 -21.68 17.54 -10.41
C ASP A 98 -20.69 18.70 -10.65
N ARG A 99 -20.29 18.87 -11.92
CA ARG A 99 -19.37 19.93 -12.35
C ARG A 99 -19.95 21.33 -12.18
N GLU A 100 -21.23 21.54 -12.50
CA GLU A 100 -21.87 22.85 -12.38
C GLU A 100 -22.13 23.20 -10.91
N TYR A 101 -22.48 22.22 -10.08
CA TYR A 101 -22.54 22.44 -8.64
C TYR A 101 -21.20 22.87 -8.06
N ALA A 102 -20.11 22.15 -8.37
CA ALA A 102 -18.76 22.50 -7.91
C ALA A 102 -18.36 23.92 -8.35
N ARG A 103 -18.61 24.27 -9.62
CA ARG A 103 -18.33 25.61 -10.17
C ARG A 103 -19.08 26.72 -9.43
N ARG A 104 -20.38 26.52 -9.14
CA ARG A 104 -21.19 27.47 -8.37
C ARG A 104 -20.71 27.66 -6.94
N LYS A 105 -20.04 26.66 -6.36
CA LYS A 105 -19.43 26.72 -5.02
C LYS A 105 -17.98 27.21 -5.03
N HIS A 106 -17.58 27.92 -6.09
CA HIS A 106 -16.24 28.49 -6.27
C HIS A 106 -15.11 27.45 -6.35
N PHE A 107 -15.42 26.18 -6.59
CA PHE A 107 -14.42 25.19 -6.97
C PHE A 107 -14.18 25.24 -8.48
N GLN A 108 -12.92 25.14 -8.89
CA GLN A 108 -12.56 25.17 -10.32
C GLN A 108 -13.11 23.95 -11.09
N ARG A 109 -13.24 22.81 -10.40
CA ARG A 109 -13.76 21.54 -10.90
C ARG A 109 -14.16 20.64 -9.72
N ARG A 110 -14.72 19.47 -10.02
CA ARG A 110 -15.10 18.45 -9.02
C ARG A 110 -13.91 18.05 -8.16
N VAL A 111 -14.17 17.91 -6.87
CA VAL A 111 -13.17 17.61 -5.83
C VAL A 111 -13.19 16.11 -5.52
N VAL A 112 -12.04 15.51 -5.28
CA VAL A 112 -11.96 14.11 -4.83
C VAL A 112 -12.37 14.01 -3.35
N HIS A 113 -13.11 12.98 -2.95
CA HIS A 113 -13.43 12.72 -1.54
C HIS A 113 -12.16 12.63 -0.68
N GLY A 114 -12.10 13.35 0.44
CA GLY A 114 -10.94 13.29 1.34
C GLY A 114 -10.68 11.87 1.88
N ALA A 115 -11.75 11.12 2.17
CA ALA A 115 -11.66 9.72 2.59
C ALA A 115 -11.10 8.79 1.49
N LEU A 116 -11.33 9.09 0.21
CA LEU A 116 -10.76 8.33 -0.89
C LEU A 116 -9.23 8.55 -0.98
N ILE A 117 -8.76 9.78 -0.75
CA ILE A 117 -7.32 10.07 -0.63
C ILE A 117 -6.73 9.27 0.54
N ASN A 118 -7.42 9.23 1.68
CA ASN A 118 -7.00 8.43 2.83
C ASN A 118 -6.93 6.93 2.55
N GLY A 119 -7.77 6.40 1.64
CA GLY A 119 -7.68 5.03 1.17
C GLY A 119 -6.31 4.66 0.60
N ILE A 120 -5.62 5.62 -0.04
CA ILE A 120 -4.25 5.40 -0.56
C ILE A 120 -3.24 5.36 0.59
N VAL A 121 -3.37 6.22 1.60
CA VAL A 121 -2.53 6.17 2.81
C VAL A 121 -2.69 4.82 3.52
N SER A 122 -3.94 4.35 3.68
CA SER A 122 -4.25 3.03 4.23
C SER A 122 -3.60 1.91 3.42
N SER A 123 -3.69 1.96 2.08
CA SER A 123 -3.03 0.99 1.21
C SER A 123 -1.51 0.97 1.37
N VAL A 124 -0.86 2.13 1.42
CA VAL A 124 0.60 2.23 1.61
C VAL A 124 1.01 1.62 2.96
N ILE A 125 0.29 1.98 4.02
CA ILE A 125 0.58 1.50 5.37
C ILE A 125 0.36 -0.01 5.50
N GLY A 126 -0.78 -0.50 5.02
CA GLY A 126 -1.18 -1.90 5.19
C GLY A 126 -0.51 -2.87 4.22
N THR A 127 0.13 -2.38 3.14
CA THR A 127 0.73 -3.27 2.13
C THR A 127 2.21 -3.04 1.89
N LYS A 128 2.76 -1.87 2.24
CA LYS A 128 4.15 -1.51 1.98
C LYS A 128 4.94 -1.33 3.27
N MET A 129 4.66 -0.26 4.01
CA MET A 129 5.38 0.08 5.24
C MET A 129 4.43 0.82 6.19
N PRO A 130 4.22 0.33 7.43
CA PRO A 130 4.89 -0.81 8.07
C PRO A 130 4.50 -2.20 7.52
N GLY A 131 3.54 -2.27 6.60
CA GLY A 131 3.28 -3.44 5.78
C GLY A 131 2.15 -4.34 6.33
N PRO A 132 2.01 -5.54 5.74
CA PRO A 132 0.94 -6.47 6.09
C PRO A 132 0.85 -6.78 7.59
N GLY A 133 -0.38 -6.91 8.09
CA GLY A 133 -0.65 -7.10 9.52
C GLY A 133 -0.76 -5.81 10.33
N SER A 134 -0.40 -4.65 9.76
CA SER A 134 -0.59 -3.35 10.41
C SER A 134 -2.06 -3.03 10.63
N VAL A 135 -2.41 -2.63 11.87
CA VAL A 135 -3.75 -2.19 12.25
C VAL A 135 -3.72 -0.72 12.66
N VAL A 136 -4.60 0.10 12.09
CA VAL A 136 -4.73 1.51 12.45
C VAL A 136 -5.40 1.64 13.82
N VAL A 137 -4.70 2.23 14.78
CA VAL A 137 -5.20 2.50 16.15
C VAL A 137 -5.74 3.92 16.27
N ARG A 138 -5.06 4.88 15.65
CA ARG A 138 -5.47 6.29 15.63
C ARG A 138 -4.99 6.93 14.35
N GLN A 139 -5.78 7.82 13.77
CA GLN A 139 -5.37 8.62 12.63
C GLN A 139 -5.88 10.06 12.80
N LEU A 140 -5.01 11.03 12.53
CA LEU A 140 -5.34 12.45 12.40
C LEU A 140 -5.19 12.85 10.93
N LEU A 141 -6.14 13.64 10.42
CA LEU A 141 -6.17 14.09 9.03
C LEU A 141 -6.44 15.59 8.96
N ASP A 142 -5.59 16.29 8.24
CA ASP A 142 -5.78 17.69 7.85
C ASP A 142 -5.96 17.76 6.33
N PHE A 143 -6.92 18.57 5.87
CA PHE A 143 -7.23 18.79 4.44
C PHE A 143 -7.02 20.26 4.07
N PRO A 144 -5.76 20.75 3.98
CA PRO A 144 -5.48 22.17 3.78
C PRO A 144 -5.97 22.71 2.43
N ARG A 145 -6.06 21.86 1.40
CA ARG A 145 -6.48 22.26 0.04
C ARG A 145 -7.18 21.10 -0.69
N PRO A 146 -8.11 21.39 -1.63
CA PRO A 146 -8.78 20.34 -2.38
C PRO A 146 -7.84 19.65 -3.39
N LEU A 147 -8.00 18.34 -3.55
CA LEU A 147 -7.48 17.59 -4.69
C LEU A 147 -8.57 17.52 -5.76
N PHE A 148 -8.22 17.86 -7.00
CA PHE A 148 -9.17 17.81 -8.11
C PHE A 148 -9.03 16.51 -8.89
N ILE A 149 -10.13 16.04 -9.49
CA ILE A 149 -10.11 14.85 -10.36
C ILE A 149 -9.11 15.08 -11.52
N GLY A 150 -8.33 14.04 -11.83
CA GLY A 150 -7.28 14.08 -12.84
C GLY A 150 -5.97 14.73 -12.39
N GLU A 151 -5.86 15.26 -11.17
CA GLU A 151 -4.58 15.76 -10.65
C GLU A 151 -3.72 14.62 -10.08
N PRO A 152 -2.47 14.45 -10.55
CA PRO A 152 -1.53 13.52 -9.95
C PRO A 152 -1.03 14.06 -8.60
N PHE A 153 -0.90 13.15 -7.64
CA PHE A 153 -0.35 13.44 -6.32
C PHE A 153 0.53 12.30 -5.82
N ARG A 154 1.47 12.65 -4.95
CA ARG A 154 2.35 11.74 -4.24
C ARG A 154 1.95 11.69 -2.77
N VAL A 155 1.76 10.49 -2.27
CA VAL A 155 1.67 10.18 -0.84
C VAL A 155 3.06 9.83 -0.35
N THR A 156 3.46 10.43 0.76
CA THR A 156 4.70 10.13 1.48
C THR A 156 4.32 9.70 2.89
N VAL A 157 4.81 8.55 3.34
CA VAL A 157 4.65 8.07 4.73
C VAL A 157 6.04 7.91 5.31
N LYS A 158 6.26 8.48 6.50
CA LYS A 158 7.53 8.44 7.23
C LYS A 158 7.33 7.92 8.64
N VAL A 159 8.19 7.00 9.08
CA VAL A 159 8.21 6.50 10.45
C VAL A 159 8.83 7.52 11.38
N THR A 160 8.11 7.87 12.43
CA THR A 160 8.56 8.86 13.42
C THR A 160 8.90 8.25 14.77
N ALA A 161 8.30 7.10 15.12
CA ALA A 161 8.65 6.36 16.33
C ALA A 161 8.28 4.89 16.21
N VAL A 162 9.12 4.03 16.79
CA VAL A 162 8.86 2.58 16.93
C VAL A 162 9.04 2.21 18.41
N ARG A 163 8.02 1.61 19.02
CA ARG A 163 8.03 1.16 20.43
C ARG A 163 7.27 -0.16 20.57
N LYS A 164 7.99 -1.27 20.74
CA LYS A 164 7.42 -2.63 20.79
C LYS A 164 6.56 -2.89 19.53
N ALA A 165 5.28 -3.16 19.71
CA ALA A 165 4.28 -3.39 18.67
C ALA A 165 3.61 -2.11 18.16
N ILE A 166 4.04 -0.92 18.60
CA ILE A 166 3.44 0.36 18.19
C ILE A 166 4.39 1.10 17.27
N VAL A 167 3.88 1.52 16.12
CA VAL A 167 4.59 2.36 15.14
C VAL A 167 3.80 3.64 14.92
N ASN A 168 4.46 4.78 15.05
CA ASN A 168 3.91 6.07 14.67
C ASN A 168 4.51 6.50 13.33
N CYS A 169 3.65 6.98 12.45
CA CYS A 169 4.06 7.56 11.18
C CYS A 169 3.42 8.93 10.97
N THR A 170 4.10 9.79 10.23
CA THR A 170 3.53 10.99 9.62
C THR A 170 3.31 10.74 8.15
N TYR A 171 2.33 11.40 7.54
CA TYR A 171 2.13 11.34 6.11
C TYR A 171 1.74 12.66 5.50
N GLU A 172 2.12 12.85 4.24
CA GLU A 172 1.79 14.02 3.45
C GLU A 172 1.38 13.61 2.04
N CYS A 173 0.36 14.27 1.51
CA CYS A 173 -0.10 14.13 0.15
C CYS A 173 0.10 15.46 -0.57
N ILE A 174 0.95 15.47 -1.57
CA ILE A 174 1.34 16.68 -2.31
C ILE A 174 1.13 16.42 -3.80
N THR A 175 0.47 17.35 -4.50
CA THR A 175 0.35 17.26 -5.96
C THR A 175 1.69 17.47 -6.64
N THR A 176 1.81 17.08 -7.91
CA THR A 176 3.02 17.39 -8.72
C THR A 176 3.33 18.89 -8.81
N TYR A 177 2.34 19.74 -8.57
CA TYR A 177 2.46 21.20 -8.54
C TYR A 177 2.83 21.78 -7.16
N GLY A 178 3.22 20.94 -6.18
CA GLY A 178 3.63 21.38 -4.83
C GLY A 178 2.46 21.74 -3.90
N LYS A 179 1.21 21.45 -4.28
CA LYS A 179 0.04 21.72 -3.46
C LYS A 179 -0.16 20.59 -2.44
N LYS A 180 0.09 20.87 -1.15
CA LYS A 180 -0.31 19.97 -0.06
C LYS A 180 -1.84 19.87 0.02
N VAL A 181 -2.40 18.67 -0.12
CA VAL A 181 -3.85 18.41 -0.14
C VAL A 181 -4.33 17.65 1.09
N MET A 182 -3.46 16.82 1.67
CA MET A 182 -3.75 16.08 2.91
C MET A 182 -2.45 15.90 3.69
N SER A 183 -2.53 15.94 5.01
CA SER A 183 -1.42 15.58 5.89
C SER A 183 -1.93 15.02 7.21
N GLY A 184 -1.06 14.39 7.98
CA GLY A 184 -1.39 14.05 9.36
C GLY A 184 -0.48 12.99 9.95
N GLU A 185 -1.01 12.35 10.99
CA GLU A 185 -0.32 11.36 11.79
C GLU A 185 -1.15 10.10 11.91
N VAL A 186 -0.48 8.96 12.01
CA VAL A 186 -1.11 7.67 12.21
C VAL A 186 -0.33 6.86 13.25
N LYS A 187 -1.09 6.25 14.15
CA LYS A 187 -0.60 5.29 15.14
C LYS A 187 -1.07 3.92 14.73
N LEU A 188 -0.13 3.00 14.62
CA LEU A 188 -0.32 1.65 14.13
C LEU A 188 0.04 0.65 15.21
N TYR A 189 -0.71 -0.44 15.26
CA TYR A 189 -0.36 -1.65 15.98
C TYR A 189 0.12 -2.68 14.97
N LEU A 190 1.32 -3.20 15.20
CA LEU A 190 1.92 -4.28 14.43
C LEU A 190 2.01 -5.50 15.35
N PRO A 191 1.20 -6.55 15.11
CA PRO A 191 1.36 -7.81 15.83
C PRO A 191 2.80 -8.30 15.65
N GLN A 192 3.47 -8.60 16.75
CA GLN A 192 4.73 -9.34 16.68
C GLN A 192 4.36 -10.80 16.45
N ASP A 193 4.93 -11.44 15.43
CA ASP A 193 4.79 -12.87 15.25
C ASP A 193 5.31 -13.57 16.53
N GLN A 194 4.41 -14.22 17.27
CA GLN A 194 4.74 -15.09 18.39
C GLN A 194 5.21 -16.46 17.90
N THR A 195 6.10 -16.51 16.91
CA THR A 195 6.78 -17.76 16.54
C THR A 195 8.04 -17.94 17.40
N ASN A 196 7.80 -18.16 18.71
CA ASN A 196 8.64 -18.86 19.70
C ASN A 196 8.24 -18.40 21.12
N LEU A 197 7.18 -19.00 21.68
CA LEU A 197 6.90 -18.93 23.12
C LEU A 197 6.59 -20.29 23.76
N ASP A 198 6.94 -21.39 23.09
CA ASP A 198 6.96 -22.71 23.71
C ASP A 198 8.42 -23.18 23.81
N GLN A 199 9.08 -22.71 24.89
CA GLN A 199 10.19 -23.43 25.53
C GLN A 199 9.62 -24.43 26.53
#